data_AF-T1D928-F1
#
_entry.id   AF-T1D928-F1
#
_cell.length_a   1.000
_cell.length_b   1.000
_cell.length_c   1.000
_cell.angle_alpha   90.00
_cell.angle_beta   90.00
_cell.angle_gamma   90.00
#
_symmetry.space_group_name_H-M   'P 1'
#
loop_
_entity.id
_entity.type
_entity.pdbx_description
1 polymer ?
#
loop_
_entity_poly.entity_id
_entity_poly.type
_entity_poly.pdbx_seq_one_letter_code
_entity_poly.pdbx_strand_id
1 'polypeptide(L)'
;NLYMSVCQMMTGSGGWPLNLILTPEKKPVFAFTYLPKHSRRNMMGIIELCQSVQELWKSRKDELIDRGKKVLEAIANPSASQEENPISTDLLKAAYTELQSAFDPQYGGFGSSPNFHRLITCSSL
;
A
#
# COMPACT_ATOMS: atom_id res chain seq x y z
N ASN A 1 9.66 -6.75 -1.99
CA ASN A 1 10.21 -5.41 -2.27
C ASN A 1 10.00 -4.51 -1.05
N LEU A 2 11.03 -4.28 -0.24
CA LEU A 2 10.91 -3.57 1.06
C LEU A 2 10.23 -2.20 0.92
N TYR A 3 10.66 -1.38 -0.04
CA TYR A 3 10.14 -0.02 -0.22
C TYR A 3 8.68 0.07 -0.67
N MET A 4 8.21 -0.91 -1.45
CA MET A 4 6.80 -0.97 -1.85
C MET A 4 5.92 -1.40 -0.67
N SER A 5 6.38 -2.35 0.14
CA SER A 5 5.71 -2.74 1.38
C SER A 5 5.61 -1.58 2.35
N VAL A 6 6.67 -0.77 2.50
CA VAL A 6 6.65 0.47 3.29
C VAL A 6 5.55 1.41 2.79
N CYS A 7 5.50 1.68 1.48
CA CYS A 7 4.51 2.60 0.91
C CYS A 7 3.08 2.12 1.11
N GLN A 8 2.81 0.84 0.83
CA GLN A 8 1.49 0.26 0.99
C GLN A 8 1.04 0.29 2.45
N MET A 9 1.95 0.00 3.39
CA MET A 9 1.63 0.07 4.82
C MET A 9 1.37 1.50 5.29
N MET A 10 2.12 2.50 4.79
CA MET A 10 1.97 3.90 5.22
C MET A 10 0.81 4.64 4.55
N THR A 11 0.48 4.31 3.31
CA THR A 11 -0.52 5.05 2.51
C THR A 11 -1.74 4.22 2.11
N GLY A 12 -1.75 2.91 2.39
CA GLY A 12 -2.82 1.98 2.01
C GLY A 12 -2.88 1.65 0.51
N SER A 13 -2.11 2.35 -0.33
CA SER A 13 -2.07 2.15 -1.77
C SER A 13 -0.62 2.15 -2.27
N GLY A 14 -0.33 1.31 -3.25
CA GLY A 14 0.96 1.29 -3.93
C GLY A 14 0.77 1.82 -5.35
N GLY A 15 1.53 2.84 -5.74
CA GLY A 15 1.43 3.42 -7.07
C GLY A 15 2.76 3.99 -7.54
N TRP A 16 2.87 4.17 -8.85
CA TRP A 16 3.97 4.91 -9.46
C TRP A 16 3.55 6.37 -9.66
N PRO A 17 4.39 7.37 -9.34
CA PRO A 17 5.75 7.26 -8.78
C PRO A 17 5.76 6.94 -7.28
N LEU A 18 6.73 6.14 -6.82
CA LEU A 18 6.95 5.88 -5.40
C LEU A 18 7.99 6.86 -4.84
N ASN A 19 7.59 7.67 -3.85
CA ASN A 19 8.48 8.61 -3.17
C ASN A 19 8.54 8.33 -1.66
N LEU A 20 9.76 8.36 -1.11
CA LEU A 20 10.03 8.11 0.30
C LEU A 20 10.95 9.19 0.85
N ILE A 21 10.64 9.71 2.03
CA ILE A 21 11.56 10.54 2.82
C ILE A 21 12.12 9.65 3.92
N LEU A 22 13.44 9.61 4.02
CA LEU A 22 14.17 8.76 4.96
C LEU A 22 14.96 9.63 5.95
N THR A 23 15.17 9.12 7.17
CA THR A 23 16.19 9.67 8.08
C THR A 23 17.61 9.36 7.57
N PRO A 24 18.66 10.02 8.09
CA PRO A 24 20.05 9.69 7.74
C PRO A 24 20.42 8.21 7.95
N GLU A 25 19.77 7.54 8.90
CA GLU A 25 19.90 6.11 9.20
C GLU A 25 19.05 5.21 8.28
N LYS A 26 18.52 5.76 7.18
CA LYS A 26 17.70 5.08 6.16
C LYS A 26 16.35 4.57 6.66
N LYS A 27 15.76 5.22 7.67
CA LYS A 27 14.44 4.85 8.21
C LYS A 27 13.34 5.66 7.54
N PRO A 28 12.30 5.02 6.96
CA PRO A 28 11.23 5.75 6.29
C PRO A 28 10.34 6.49 7.28
N VAL A 29 10.15 7.79 7.03
CA VAL A 29 9.33 8.68 7.87
C VAL A 29 8.09 9.18 7.15
N PHE A 30 8.17 9.32 5.82
CA PHE A 30 7.03 9.63 4.96
C PHE A 30 7.09 8.80 3.68
N ALA A 31 5.93 8.37 3.22
CA ALA A 31 5.73 7.75 1.92
C ALA A 31 4.60 8.48 1.20
N PHE A 32 4.78 8.76 -0.08
CA PHE A 32 3.75 9.37 -0.90
C PHE A 32 3.94 8.99 -2.36
N THR A 33 2.86 9.09 -3.13
CA THR A 33 2.91 8.90 -4.58
C THR A 33 3.08 10.23 -5.28
N TYR A 34 2.04 10.73 -5.94
CA TYR A 34 2.02 12.04 -6.56
C TYR A 34 1.55 13.10 -5.55
N LEU A 35 2.33 14.17 -5.42
CA LEU A 35 1.92 15.39 -4.75
C LEU A 35 2.02 16.57 -5.72
N PRO A 36 1.06 17.50 -5.71
CA PRO A 36 1.12 18.71 -6.52
C PRO A 36 2.24 19.63 -6.00
N LYS A 37 2.67 20.60 -6.82
CA LYS A 37 3.68 21.58 -6.41
C LYS A 37 3.26 22.36 -5.16
N HIS A 38 2.01 22.85 -5.18
CA HIS A 38 1.38 23.60 -4.10
C HIS A 38 0.11 22.88 -3.64
N SER A 39 -0.20 23.03 -2.36
CA SER A 39 -1.39 22.46 -1.74
C SER A 39 -2.67 22.83 -2.49
N ARG A 40 -3.52 21.83 -2.76
CA ARG A 40 -4.80 22.02 -3.45
C ARG A 40 -5.89 21.17 -2.81
N ARG A 41 -6.97 21.84 -2.39
CA ARG A 41 -8.32 21.27 -2.24
C ARG A 41 -8.43 19.99 -1.38
N ASN A 42 -7.49 19.78 -0.44
CA ASN A 42 -7.30 18.64 0.50
C ASN A 42 -6.07 17.76 0.25
N MET A 43 -5.26 18.07 -0.76
CA MET A 43 -3.97 17.42 -0.98
C MET A 43 -2.84 18.41 -0.66
N MET A 44 -1.97 18.03 0.28
CA MET A 44 -0.78 18.80 0.62
C MET A 44 0.18 18.81 -0.57
N GLY A 45 0.78 19.96 -0.86
CA GLY A 45 1.79 20.10 -1.89
C GLY A 45 3.16 19.67 -1.40
N ILE A 46 4.05 19.35 -2.34
CA ILE A 46 5.40 18.90 -1.99
C ILE A 46 6.23 20.01 -1.31
N ILE A 47 6.00 21.28 -1.67
CA ILE A 47 6.70 22.41 -1.04
C ILE A 47 6.30 22.53 0.43
N GLU A 48 5.01 22.48 0.73
CA GLU A 48 4.52 22.60 2.11
C GLU A 48 4.89 21.36 2.94
N LEU A 49 4.88 20.17 2.33
CA LEU A 49 5.40 18.95 2.97
C LEU A 49 6.86 19.11 3.36
N CYS A 50 7.72 19.56 2.44
CA CYS A 50 9.15 19.75 2.74
C CYS A 50 9.40 20.76 3.86
N GLN A 51 8.63 21.85 3.91
CA GLN A 51 8.69 22.83 5.01
C GLN A 51 8.28 22.19 6.34
N SER A 52 7.15 21.47 6.36
CA SER A 52 6.69 20.77 7.56
C SER A 52 7.70 19.74 8.06
N VAL A 53 8.30 18.97 7.14
CA VAL A 53 9.35 17.99 7.47
C VAL A 53 10.58 18.69 8.06
N GLN A 54 10.99 19.83 7.50
CA GLN A 54 12.11 20.61 8.03
C GLN A 54 11.85 21.11 9.45
N GLU A 55 10.65 21.63 9.71
CA GLU A 55 10.25 22.10 11.05
C GLU A 55 10.16 20.96 12.06
N LEU A 56 9.58 19.83 11.67
CA LEU A 56 9.55 18.61 12.49
C LEU A 56 10.95 18.12 12.80
N TRP A 57 11.86 18.14 11.83
CA TRP A 57 13.25 17.75 12.04
C TRP A 57 13.99 18.66 13.03
N LYS A 58 13.73 19.98 13.00
CA LYS A 58 14.37 20.94 13.92
C LYS A 58 13.78 20.86 15.33
N SER A 59 12.47 20.73 15.44
CA SER A 59 11.74 20.82 16.71
C SER A 59 11.61 19.49 17.45
N ARG A 60 11.46 18.38 16.70
CA ARG A 60 11.00 17.08 17.20
C ARG A 60 11.71 15.93 16.48
N LYS A 61 13.03 16.05 16.36
CA LYS A 61 13.88 15.05 15.68
C LYS A 61 13.70 13.64 16.25
N ASP A 62 13.70 13.51 17.57
CA ASP A 62 13.65 12.21 18.24
C ASP A 62 12.32 11.49 18.00
N GLU A 63 11.21 12.25 18.01
CA GLU A 63 9.88 11.71 17.67
C GLU A 63 9.84 11.21 16.22
N LEU A 64 10.47 11.92 15.29
CA LEU A 64 10.51 11.51 13.89
C LEU A 64 11.35 10.22 13.71
N ILE A 65 12.47 10.11 14.43
CA ILE A 65 13.30 8.91 14.43
C ILE A 65 12.55 7.72 15.03
N ASP A 66 11.82 7.94 16.13
CA ASP A 66 11.00 6.92 16.78
C ASP A 66 9.87 6.42 15.86
N ARG A 67 9.18 7.33 15.16
CA ARG A 67 8.20 6.98 14.13
C ARG A 67 8.81 6.13 13.03
N GLY A 68 9.99 6.50 12.53
CA GLY A 68 10.68 5.71 11.51
C GLY A 68 11.08 4.31 11.98
N LYS A 69 11.41 4.14 13.27
CA LYS A 69 11.65 2.82 13.88
C LYS A 69 10.37 1.98 13.92
N LYS A 70 9.27 2.56 14.40
CA LYS A 70 7.95 1.89 14.48
C LYS A 70 7.47 1.39 13.12
N VAL A 71 7.67 2.19 12.07
CA VAL A 71 7.35 1.79 10.68
C VAL A 71 8.17 0.57 10.27
N LEU A 72 9.47 0.54 10.57
CA LEU A 72 10.31 -0.63 10.26
C LEU A 72 9.95 -1.87 11.08
N GLU A 73 9.62 -1.70 12.36
CA GLU A 73 9.17 -2.79 13.23
C GLU A 73 7.85 -3.40 12.73
N ALA A 74 6.90 -2.57 12.30
CA ALA A 74 5.65 -3.02 11.72
C ALA A 74 5.84 -3.80 10.41
N ILE A 75 6.85 -3.46 9.61
CA ILE A 75 7.20 -4.21 8.38
C ILE A 75 7.95 -5.50 8.71
N ALA A 76 8.79 -5.50 9.76
CA ALA A 76 9.56 -6.67 10.17
C ALA A 76 8.67 -7.75 10.81
N ASN A 77 7.58 -7.36 11.46
CA ASN A 77 6.60 -8.25 12.10
C ASN A 77 5.22 -8.17 11.43
N PRO A 78 5.05 -8.65 10.18
CA PRO A 78 3.75 -8.68 9.50
C PRO A 78 2.72 -9.59 10.20
N SER A 79 3.18 -10.42 11.15
CA SER A 79 2.42 -11.48 11.83
C SER A 79 1.40 -11.00 12.88
N ALA A 80 1.29 -9.70 13.16
CA ALA A 80 0.33 -9.21 14.17
C ALA A 80 -1.11 -9.11 13.66
N SER A 81 -1.37 -9.35 12.37
CA SER A 81 -2.71 -9.19 11.77
C SER A 81 -3.09 -10.27 10.74
N GLN A 82 -2.40 -11.40 10.72
CA GLN A 82 -2.92 -12.61 10.07
C GLN A 82 -3.46 -13.52 11.17
N GLU A 83 -4.70 -13.29 11.58
CA GLU A 83 -5.51 -14.43 11.99
C GLU A 83 -5.54 -15.37 10.78
N GLU A 84 -4.86 -16.50 10.89
CA GLU A 84 -5.05 -17.63 9.97
C GLU A 84 -6.49 -18.10 10.12
N ASN A 85 -7.42 -17.39 9.48
CA ASN A 85 -8.76 -17.89 9.26
C ASN A 85 -8.61 -19.02 8.24
N PRO A 86 -8.77 -20.30 8.62
CA PRO A 86 -8.68 -21.38 7.67
C PRO A 86 -9.73 -21.12 6.58
N ILE A 87 -9.28 -21.03 5.33
CA ILE A 87 -10.16 -20.82 4.18
C ILE A 87 -11.20 -21.93 4.21
N SER A 88 -12.46 -21.59 4.47
CA SER A 88 -13.53 -22.57 4.52
C SER A 88 -13.77 -23.13 3.13
N THR A 89 -14.03 -24.43 3.06
CA THR A 89 -14.35 -25.12 1.79
C THR A 89 -15.59 -24.54 1.12
N ASP A 90 -16.48 -23.90 1.89
CA ASP A 90 -17.67 -23.22 1.38
C ASP A 90 -17.33 -21.88 0.69
N LEU A 91 -16.36 -21.13 1.19
CA LEU A 91 -15.86 -19.92 0.53
C LEU A 91 -15.20 -20.27 -0.81
N LEU A 92 -14.43 -21.36 -0.85
CA LEU A 92 -13.82 -21.87 -2.09
C LEU A 92 -14.87 -22.28 -3.13
N LYS A 93 -15.93 -22.96 -2.71
CA LYS A 93 -17.03 -23.34 -3.61
C LYS A 93 -17.79 -22.13 -4.14
N ALA A 94 -18.03 -21.12 -3.30
CA ALA A 94 -18.67 -19.88 -3.71
C ALA A 94 -17.84 -19.14 -4.76
N ALA A 95 -16.53 -18.97 -4.50
CA ALA A 95 -15.60 -18.36 -5.45
C ALA A 95 -15.50 -19.15 -6.76
N TYR A 96 -15.46 -20.48 -6.70
CA TYR A 96 -15.46 -21.34 -7.89
C TYR A 96 -16.72 -21.15 -8.74
N THR A 97 -17.89 -21.11 -8.10
CA THR A 97 -19.18 -20.97 -8.79
C THR A 97 -19.29 -19.60 -9.48
N GLU A 98 -18.84 -18.54 -8.80
CA GLU A 98 -18.81 -17.19 -9.35
C GLU A 98 -17.89 -17.12 -10.59
N LEU A 99 -16.68 -17.67 -10.49
CA LEU A 99 -15.75 -17.74 -11.61
C LEU A 99 -16.30 -18.56 -12.77
N GLN A 100 -16.88 -19.73 -12.49
CA GLN A 100 -17.49 -20.56 -13.52
C GLN A 100 -18.60 -19.83 -14.27
N SER A 101 -19.43 -19.05 -13.57
CA SER A 101 -20.51 -18.28 -14.18
C SER A 101 -20.02 -17.12 -15.05
N ALA A 102 -18.85 -16.57 -14.74
CA ALA A 102 -18.24 -15.48 -15.50
C ALA A 102 -17.40 -15.97 -16.69
N PHE A 103 -17.09 -17.27 -16.77
CA PHE A 103 -16.24 -17.85 -17.80
C PHE A 103 -16.96 -17.98 -19.15
N ASP A 104 -16.35 -17.50 -20.22
CA ASP A 104 -16.81 -17.70 -21.60
C ASP A 104 -16.26 -19.02 -22.16
N PRO A 105 -17.08 -20.06 -22.36
CA PRO A 105 -16.62 -21.36 -22.85
C PRO A 105 -16.31 -21.37 -24.36
N GLN A 106 -16.76 -20.37 -25.12
CA GLN A 106 -16.60 -20.32 -26.57
C GLN A 106 -15.31 -19.61 -26.99
N TYR A 107 -14.98 -18.49 -26.34
CA TYR A 107 -13.79 -17.70 -26.66
C TYR A 107 -12.71 -17.71 -25.57
N GLY A 108 -13.03 -18.23 -24.38
CA GLY A 108 -12.15 -18.19 -23.22
C GLY A 108 -12.04 -16.78 -22.62
N GLY A 109 -12.13 -16.66 -21.29
CA GLY A 109 -11.99 -15.39 -20.59
C GLY A 109 -13.15 -15.13 -19.62
N PHE A 110 -13.09 -14.00 -18.91
CA PHE A 110 -14.12 -13.60 -17.95
C PHE A 110 -14.67 -12.23 -18.33
N GLY A 111 -15.85 -12.20 -18.97
CA GLY A 111 -16.57 -10.97 -19.35
C GLY A 111 -16.18 -10.35 -20.72
N SER A 112 -17.01 -9.42 -21.18
CA SER A 112 -16.94 -8.79 -22.51
C SER A 112 -16.33 -7.37 -22.47
N SER A 113 -15.00 -7.29 -22.35
CA SER A 113 -14.16 -6.11 -22.67
C SER A 113 -14.39 -4.80 -21.85
N PRO A 114 -13.37 -3.93 -21.64
CA PRO A 114 -11.97 -4.08 -22.03
C PRO A 114 -11.26 -5.05 -21.09
N ASN A 115 -10.53 -5.99 -21.69
CA ASN A 115 -9.75 -7.06 -21.06
C ASN A 115 -8.56 -6.50 -20.25
N PHE A 116 -8.81 -5.68 -19.24
CA PHE A 116 -7.87 -5.58 -18.14
C PHE A 116 -8.00 -6.88 -17.38
N HIS A 117 -6.97 -7.72 -17.50
CA HIS A 117 -6.74 -8.89 -16.65
C HIS A 117 -7.13 -8.50 -15.21
N ARG A 118 -8.33 -8.89 -14.76
CA ARG A 118 -8.63 -8.84 -13.34
C ARG A 118 -7.69 -9.86 -12.73
N LEU A 119 -6.60 -9.37 -12.16
CA LEU A 119 -5.90 -10.11 -11.15
C LEU A 119 -6.93 -10.35 -10.06
N ILE A 120 -7.46 -11.56 -10.00
CA ILE A 120 -8.10 -12.07 -8.80
C ILE A 120 -6.93 -12.25 -7.83
N THR A 121 -6.57 -11.18 -7.12
CA THR A 121 -5.68 -11.31 -5.99
C THR A 121 -6.46 -12.03 -4.91
N CYS A 122 -6.27 -13.34 -4.81
CA CYS A 122 -6.51 -14.06 -3.57
C CYS A 122 -5.46 -13.55 -2.57
N SER A 123 -5.76 -12.45 -1.89
CA SER A 123 -4.91 -11.88 -0.86
C SER A 123 -5.06 -12.70 0.42
N SER A 124 -4.41 -13.86 0.45
CA SER A 124 -4.11 -14.64 1.64
C SER A 124 -3.21 -15.83 1.29
N LEU A 125 -1.91 -15.55 1.21
CA LEU A 125 -0.80 -16.45 1.54
C LEU A 125 0.19 -15.63 2.37
#